data_AF-A0A137P349-F1
#
_entry.id   AF-A0A137P349-F1
#
_cell.length_a   1.000
_cell.length_b   1.000
_cell.length_c   1.000
_cell.angle_alpha   90.00
_cell.angle_beta   90.00
_cell.angle_gamma   90.00
#
_symmetry.space_group_name_H-M   'P 1'
#
loop_
_entity.id
_entity.type
_entity.pdbx_description
1 polymer ?
#
loop_
_entity_poly.entity_id
_entity_poly.type
_entity_poly.pdbx_seq_one_letter_code
_entity_poly.pdbx_strand_id
1 'polypeptide(L)'
;IISVQGEIIPNKYIIKFNDDRSNTINSPLTAVNRILSMRSSRENKVLHQYKHAINGMSVKADFSAINGIKMLANIHSIEPVYRVYADAIQKNSTWGIARVSQREKLNNSSFEYLHDENAGSGVNIYIVDTGINIKHADFEGRAKWGTTTAEYSSDDDENGHGTHCAGIAASKTYGVAKKANLIAVKVLGDDGFGSSDDIIAGIDWVIGHNSGSNSKVISMSLGSRSPGDYLNEVTENAVKNGIVTVVAAGNSNADACRYTPAGAPNAITVASSNIKDEKSYFSNYGKCIDIIAPGEDILSTFRGSDTATETYSGTSMACPHVAGIAATLLSK
;
A
#
# COMPACT_ATOMS: atom_id res chain seq x y z
N ILE A 1 -2.54 12.28 -7.60
CA ILE A 1 -3.78 11.56 -7.23
C ILE A 1 -4.10 10.70 -8.45
N ILE A 2 -3.72 9.42 -8.42
CA ILE A 2 -3.90 8.53 -9.58
C ILE A 2 -5.29 7.89 -9.45
N SER A 3 -6.01 7.92 -10.57
CA SER A 3 -7.35 7.37 -10.75
C SER A 3 -7.35 5.87 -10.47
N VAL A 4 -7.98 5.48 -9.36
CA VAL A 4 -8.40 4.10 -9.11
C VAL A 4 -9.63 3.86 -9.99
N GLN A 5 -9.62 2.81 -10.82
CA GLN A 5 -10.85 2.35 -11.48
C GLN A 5 -11.71 1.74 -10.37
N GLY A 6 -12.76 2.44 -9.94
CA GLY A 6 -13.59 1.99 -8.83
C GLY A 6 -14.35 0.69 -9.14
N GLU A 7 -14.89 0.03 -8.11
CA GLU A 7 -15.82 -1.10 -8.31
C GLU A 7 -17.07 -0.58 -9.04
N ILE A 8 -17.34 -1.09 -10.24
CA ILE A 8 -18.54 -0.73 -11.01
C ILE A 8 -19.77 -1.26 -10.30
N ILE A 9 -20.76 -0.40 -10.04
CA ILE A 9 -22.08 -0.82 -9.59
C ILE A 9 -22.83 -1.36 -10.81
N PRO A 10 -23.18 -2.67 -10.85
CA PRO A 10 -23.81 -3.27 -12.01
C PRO A 10 -25.11 -2.55 -12.41
N ASN A 11 -25.30 -2.40 -13.72
CA ASN A 11 -26.48 -1.78 -14.32
C ASN A 11 -26.73 -0.32 -13.91
N LYS A 12 -25.76 0.40 -13.33
CA LYS A 12 -25.86 1.84 -13.06
C LYS A 12 -24.90 2.63 -13.93
N TYR A 13 -25.42 3.70 -14.54
CA TYR A 13 -24.65 4.53 -15.47
C TYR A 13 -24.92 6.02 -15.22
N ILE A 14 -23.90 6.84 -15.44
CA ILE A 14 -24.01 8.30 -15.59
C ILE A 14 -23.99 8.59 -17.09
N ILE A 15 -25.00 9.33 -17.56
CA ILE A 15 -25.15 9.74 -18.94
C ILE A 15 -24.95 11.25 -18.97
N LYS A 16 -23.90 11.70 -19.66
CA LYS A 16 -23.66 13.11 -19.94
C LYS A 16 -24.25 13.45 -21.30
N PHE A 17 -25.04 14.53 -21.36
CA PHE A 17 -25.61 15.03 -22.59
C PHE A 17 -24.68 16.05 -23.26
N ASN A 18 -24.80 16.21 -24.58
CA ASN A 18 -24.23 17.36 -25.27
C ASN A 18 -24.90 18.64 -24.74
N ASP A 19 -24.22 19.80 -24.80
CA ASP A 19 -24.66 21.08 -24.20
C ASP A 19 -25.93 21.71 -24.83
N ASP A 20 -26.70 20.92 -25.57
CA ASP A 20 -27.93 21.35 -26.22
C ASP A 20 -29.07 21.47 -25.19
N ARG A 21 -29.16 22.65 -24.55
CA ARG A 21 -30.14 23.01 -23.51
C ARG A 21 -31.56 23.23 -24.06
N SER A 22 -31.93 22.62 -25.18
CA SER A 22 -33.26 22.84 -25.78
C SER A 22 -34.35 22.07 -25.01
N ASN A 23 -35.26 22.83 -24.37
CA ASN A 23 -36.49 22.32 -23.71
C ASN A 23 -37.56 21.92 -24.75
N THR A 24 -37.19 21.11 -25.74
CA THR A 24 -38.13 20.62 -26.76
C THR A 24 -38.47 19.14 -26.52
N ILE A 25 -39.51 18.65 -27.20
CA ILE A 25 -39.89 17.22 -27.23
C ILE A 25 -38.71 16.32 -27.65
N ASN A 26 -37.67 16.88 -28.28
CA ASN A 26 -36.42 16.24 -28.69
C ASN A 26 -35.28 16.34 -27.66
N SER A 27 -35.58 16.75 -26.42
CA SER A 27 -34.54 16.84 -25.39
C SER A 27 -33.88 15.47 -25.13
N PRO A 28 -32.56 15.42 -24.86
CA PRO A 28 -31.86 14.18 -24.49
C PRO A 28 -32.54 13.44 -23.35
N LEU A 29 -33.09 14.20 -22.41
CA LEU A 29 -33.85 13.70 -21.28
C LEU A 29 -35.09 12.90 -21.72
N THR A 30 -35.88 13.45 -22.64
CA THR A 30 -37.10 12.80 -23.16
C THR A 30 -36.76 11.52 -23.90
N ALA A 31 -35.70 11.53 -24.71
CA ALA A 31 -35.26 10.36 -25.47
C ALA A 31 -34.79 9.21 -24.56
N VAL A 32 -33.99 9.51 -23.54
CA VAL A 32 -33.56 8.51 -22.55
C VAL A 32 -34.76 7.97 -21.76
N ASN A 33 -35.65 8.85 -21.28
CA ASN A 33 -36.87 8.43 -20.56
C ASN A 33 -37.73 7.47 -21.39
N ARG A 34 -37.88 7.74 -22.70
CA ARG A 34 -38.63 6.88 -23.61
C ARG A 34 -38.00 5.49 -23.75
N ILE A 35 -36.68 5.40 -23.89
CA ILE A 35 -35.98 4.12 -23.98
C ILE A 35 -36.15 3.31 -22.68
N LEU A 36 -36.03 3.99 -21.54
CA LEU A 36 -36.22 3.37 -20.23
C LEU A 36 -37.66 2.88 -20.02
N SER A 37 -38.67 3.62 -20.53
CA SER A 37 -40.10 3.30 -20.36
C SER A 37 -40.64 2.27 -21.36
N MET A 38 -40.07 2.20 -22.57
CA MET A 38 -40.53 1.28 -23.62
C MET A 38 -40.14 -0.18 -23.37
N ARG A 39 -39.17 -0.44 -22.48
CA ARG A 39 -38.62 -1.77 -22.26
C ARG A 39 -39.01 -2.25 -20.87
N SER A 40 -39.86 -3.26 -20.85
CA SER A 40 -40.60 -3.84 -19.71
C SER A 40 -39.74 -4.51 -18.62
N SER A 41 -38.54 -4.02 -18.32
CA SER A 41 -37.81 -4.44 -17.13
C SER A 41 -38.22 -3.53 -15.96
N ARG A 42 -38.65 -4.13 -14.84
CA ARG A 42 -38.89 -3.41 -13.57
C ARG A 42 -37.61 -2.78 -12.99
N GLU A 43 -36.48 -2.93 -13.68
CA GLU A 43 -35.17 -2.49 -13.25
C GLU A 43 -34.73 -1.16 -13.87
N ASN A 44 -35.30 -0.76 -15.01
CA ASN A 44 -34.92 0.48 -15.69
C ASN A 44 -35.56 1.69 -15.00
N LYS A 45 -34.74 2.61 -14.50
CA LYS A 45 -35.23 3.85 -13.89
C LYS A 45 -34.21 4.97 -13.93
N VAL A 46 -34.69 6.20 -14.03
CA VAL A 46 -33.88 7.38 -13.70
C VAL A 46 -33.67 7.41 -12.19
N LEU A 47 -32.42 7.63 -11.79
CA LEU A 47 -32.01 7.77 -10.40
C LEU A 47 -31.91 9.25 -10.04
N HIS A 48 -31.12 10.01 -10.79
CA HIS A 48 -30.91 11.45 -10.57
C HIS A 48 -30.81 12.20 -11.89
N GLN A 49 -31.21 13.47 -11.90
CA GLN A 49 -30.99 14.39 -13.02
C GLN A 49 -30.03 15.48 -12.59
N TYR A 50 -29.10 15.83 -13.47
CA TYR A 50 -28.06 16.82 -13.22
C TYR A 50 -28.26 18.00 -14.17
N LYS A 51 -28.26 19.22 -13.60
CA LYS A 51 -28.39 20.47 -14.38
C LYS A 51 -27.29 21.49 -14.09
N HIS A 52 -26.67 21.41 -12.91
CA HIS A 52 -25.73 22.43 -12.41
C HIS A 52 -24.28 21.96 -12.48
N ALA A 53 -23.98 20.76 -11.98
CA ALA A 53 -22.61 20.23 -11.98
C ALA A 53 -22.22 19.64 -13.35
N ILE A 54 -23.14 18.91 -13.96
CA ILE A 54 -23.07 18.39 -15.33
C ILE A 54 -24.47 18.43 -15.95
N ASN A 55 -24.56 18.50 -17.27
CA ASN A 55 -25.82 18.29 -18.01
C ASN A 55 -25.99 16.79 -18.26
N GLY A 56 -26.90 16.14 -17.55
CA GLY A 56 -26.98 14.67 -17.62
C GLY A 56 -27.97 14.05 -16.65
N MET A 57 -27.85 12.73 -16.51
CA MET A 57 -28.61 11.96 -15.52
C MET A 57 -27.86 10.70 -15.11
N SER A 58 -28.23 10.11 -13.97
CA SER A 58 -27.88 8.73 -13.65
C SER A 58 -29.10 7.83 -13.77
N VAL A 59 -28.87 6.61 -14.25
CA VAL A 59 -29.91 5.63 -14.52
C VAL A 59 -29.50 4.27 -13.98
N LYS A 60 -30.49 3.47 -13.57
CA LYS A 60 -30.37 2.01 -13.59
C LYS A 60 -30.88 1.55 -14.95
N ALA A 61 -30.06 0.84 -15.72
CA ALA A 61 -30.38 0.40 -17.07
C ALA A 61 -29.84 -1.02 -17.33
N ASP A 62 -30.67 -1.91 -17.85
CA ASP A 62 -30.22 -3.21 -18.35
C ASP A 62 -29.38 -3.07 -19.64
N PHE A 63 -28.75 -4.18 -20.06
CA PHE A 63 -27.88 -4.22 -21.25
C PHE A 63 -28.58 -3.71 -22.53
N SER A 64 -29.87 -3.99 -22.67
CA SER A 64 -30.66 -3.59 -23.84
C SER A 64 -30.95 -2.10 -23.83
N ALA A 65 -31.34 -1.54 -22.68
CA ALA A 65 -31.62 -0.13 -22.50
C ALA A 65 -30.36 0.72 -22.68
N ILE A 66 -29.24 0.32 -22.07
CA ILE A 66 -28.00 1.10 -22.18
C ILE A 66 -27.46 1.12 -23.61
N ASN A 67 -27.58 0.01 -24.36
CA ASN A 67 -27.19 -0.01 -25.77
C ASN A 67 -28.11 0.86 -26.64
N GLY A 68 -29.41 0.91 -26.33
CA GLY A 68 -30.32 1.86 -26.98
C GLY A 68 -29.94 3.32 -26.71
N ILE A 69 -29.56 3.64 -25.46
CA ILE A 69 -29.14 4.99 -25.07
C ILE A 69 -27.83 5.38 -25.76
N LYS A 70 -26.86 4.45 -25.89
CA LYS A 70 -25.60 4.71 -26.60
C LYS A 70 -25.77 5.14 -28.05
N MET A 71 -26.89 4.80 -28.69
CA MET A 71 -27.18 5.16 -30.08
C MET A 71 -27.79 6.55 -30.24
N LEU A 72 -28.12 7.24 -29.15
CA LEU A 72 -28.70 8.58 -29.20
C LEU A 72 -27.62 9.62 -29.55
N ALA A 73 -27.87 10.42 -30.61
CA ALA A 73 -26.92 11.41 -31.13
C ALA A 73 -26.60 12.57 -30.16
N ASN A 74 -27.40 12.75 -29.12
CA ASN A 74 -27.28 13.83 -28.15
C ASN A 74 -26.64 13.41 -26.83
N ILE A 75 -26.05 12.21 -26.78
CA ILE A 75 -25.23 11.73 -25.67
C ILE A 75 -23.77 12.08 -25.94
N HIS A 76 -23.13 12.74 -24.98
CA HIS A 76 -21.70 13.04 -25.00
C HIS A 76 -20.90 11.81 -24.59
N SER A 77 -21.24 11.25 -23.42
CA SER A 77 -20.56 10.08 -22.86
C SER A 77 -21.47 9.33 -21.90
N ILE A 78 -21.16 8.04 -21.74
CA ILE A 78 -21.78 7.17 -20.75
C ILE A 78 -20.67 6.52 -19.95
N GLU A 79 -20.74 6.66 -18.64
CA GLU A 79 -19.79 6.06 -17.70
C GLU A 79 -20.53 5.13 -16.74
N PRO A 80 -19.95 3.98 -16.37
CA PRO A 80 -20.48 3.20 -15.26
C PRO A 80 -20.40 4.01 -13.96
N VAL A 81 -21.35 3.79 -13.05
CA VAL A 81 -21.25 4.34 -11.70
C VAL A 81 -20.31 3.49 -10.89
N TYR A 82 -19.35 4.13 -10.22
CA TYR A 82 -18.41 3.48 -9.33
C TYR A 82 -18.87 3.57 -7.86
N ARG A 83 -18.56 2.57 -7.05
CA ARG A 83 -18.60 2.70 -5.59
C ARG A 83 -17.52 3.68 -5.14
N VAL A 84 -17.88 4.48 -4.16
CA VAL A 84 -16.95 5.33 -3.40
C VAL A 84 -17.01 4.88 -1.95
N TYR A 85 -15.85 4.72 -1.32
CA TYR A 85 -15.73 4.35 0.09
C TYR A 85 -15.35 5.58 0.90
N ALA A 86 -15.82 5.65 2.14
CA ALA A 86 -15.23 6.54 3.12
C ALA A 86 -14.05 5.80 3.75
N ASP A 87 -12.92 6.49 3.96
CA ASP A 87 -11.80 5.93 4.71
C ASP A 87 -12.27 5.62 6.14
N ALA A 88 -11.86 4.47 6.66
CA ALA A 88 -12.01 4.15 8.07
C ALA A 88 -11.02 4.95 8.91
N ILE A 89 -11.41 5.23 10.16
CA ILE A 89 -10.64 6.05 11.08
C ILE A 89 -10.27 5.22 12.31
N GLN A 90 -8.97 5.02 12.54
CA GLN A 90 -8.47 4.62 13.85
C GLN A 90 -8.14 5.87 14.65
N LYS A 91 -8.82 6.05 15.78
CA LYS A 91 -8.51 7.08 16.77
C LYS A 91 -7.36 6.64 17.67
N ASN A 92 -6.63 7.61 18.23
CA ASN A 92 -5.48 7.36 19.12
C ASN A 92 -4.43 6.43 18.47
N SER A 93 -4.18 6.66 17.18
CA SER A 93 -3.13 5.97 16.43
C SER A 93 -1.73 6.44 16.84
N THR A 94 -0.68 5.74 16.38
CA THR A 94 0.67 6.29 16.46
C THR A 94 0.85 7.39 15.42
N TRP A 95 1.74 8.33 15.71
CA TRP A 95 1.97 9.47 14.82
C TRP A 95 2.44 9.03 13.42
N GLY A 96 3.20 7.93 13.32
CA GLY A 96 3.72 7.43 12.05
C GLY A 96 2.63 7.05 11.06
N ILE A 97 1.67 6.21 11.47
CA ILE A 97 0.55 5.81 10.60
C ILE A 97 -0.38 6.98 10.30
N ALA A 98 -0.64 7.86 11.29
CA ALA A 98 -1.38 9.09 11.04
C ALA A 98 -0.70 9.95 9.97
N ARG A 99 0.62 10.16 10.08
CA ARG A 99 1.37 11.02 9.16
C ARG A 99 1.31 10.54 7.72
N VAL A 100 1.39 9.23 7.48
CA VAL A 100 1.35 8.67 6.12
C VAL A 100 -0.06 8.66 5.51
N SER A 101 -1.10 8.81 6.32
CA SER A 101 -2.49 8.84 5.85
C SER A 101 -2.99 10.22 5.38
N GLN A 102 -2.22 11.28 5.60
CA GLN A 102 -2.65 12.65 5.29
C GLN A 102 -1.53 13.51 4.72
N ARG A 103 -1.93 14.56 3.97
CA ARG A 103 -0.99 15.55 3.42
C ARG A 103 -0.64 16.66 4.42
N GLU A 104 -1.64 17.09 5.18
CA GLU A 104 -1.46 18.14 6.17
C GLU A 104 -0.54 17.70 7.30
N LYS A 105 0.24 18.63 7.83
CA LYS A 105 1.09 18.37 8.98
C LYS A 105 0.25 17.88 10.16
N LEU A 106 0.82 16.97 10.95
CA LEU A 106 0.18 16.57 12.20
C LEU A 106 0.08 17.77 13.13
N ASN A 107 -1.07 17.90 13.78
CA ASN A 107 -1.24 18.81 14.91
C ASN A 107 -0.96 18.04 16.22
N ASN A 108 -0.61 18.74 17.29
CA ASN A 108 -0.25 18.13 18.59
C ASN A 108 -1.46 17.53 19.36
N SER A 109 -2.53 17.18 18.66
CA SER A 109 -3.72 16.51 19.22
C SER A 109 -3.74 15.03 18.84
N SER A 110 -4.61 14.26 19.49
CA SER A 110 -4.83 12.83 19.27
C SER A 110 -4.75 12.44 17.79
N PHE A 111 -3.82 11.57 17.44
CA PHE A 111 -3.57 11.19 16.04
C PHE A 111 -4.66 10.26 15.51
N GLU A 112 -5.14 10.56 14.30
CA GLU A 112 -6.10 9.73 13.57
C GLU A 112 -5.43 9.11 12.34
N TYR A 113 -5.66 7.82 12.13
CA TYR A 113 -5.20 7.11 10.95
C TYR A 113 -6.36 6.86 10.00
N LEU A 114 -6.31 7.52 8.84
CA LEU A 114 -7.28 7.37 7.75
C LEU A 114 -6.82 6.21 6.85
N HIS A 115 -7.64 5.18 6.71
CA HIS A 115 -7.22 3.98 5.98
C HIS A 115 -8.38 3.25 5.30
N ASP A 116 -8.04 2.49 4.28
CA ASP A 116 -8.95 1.51 3.68
C ASP A 116 -9.08 0.32 4.64
N GLU A 117 -10.32 -0.09 4.98
CA GLU A 117 -10.55 -1.27 5.86
C GLU A 117 -9.97 -2.56 5.27
N ASN A 118 -9.79 -2.60 3.94
CA ASN A 118 -9.21 -3.72 3.21
C ASN A 118 -7.72 -3.52 2.88
N ALA A 119 -7.05 -2.49 3.43
CA ALA A 119 -5.66 -2.16 3.14
C ALA A 119 -4.72 -3.38 3.29
N GLY A 120 -4.20 -3.86 2.16
CA GLY A 120 -3.27 -4.99 2.09
C GLY A 120 -3.91 -6.36 1.87
N SER A 121 -5.24 -6.45 1.77
CA SER A 121 -5.93 -7.72 1.52
C SER A 121 -5.40 -8.41 0.26
N GLY A 122 -5.09 -9.71 0.36
CA GLY A 122 -4.55 -10.49 -0.76
C GLY A 122 -3.09 -10.18 -1.12
N VAL A 123 -2.38 -9.39 -0.32
CA VAL A 123 -0.96 -9.06 -0.53
C VAL A 123 -0.09 -9.76 0.51
N ASN A 124 1.05 -10.30 0.05
CA ASN A 124 2.09 -10.82 0.94
C ASN A 124 3.21 -9.79 1.06
N ILE A 125 3.56 -9.41 2.29
CA ILE A 125 4.74 -8.60 2.60
C ILE A 125 5.80 -9.54 3.20
N TYR A 126 6.88 -9.73 2.46
CA TYR A 126 8.07 -10.44 2.92
C TYR A 126 8.92 -9.49 3.74
N ILE A 127 9.08 -9.82 5.02
CA ILE A 127 9.95 -9.09 5.95
C ILE A 127 11.29 -9.80 5.93
N VAL A 128 12.24 -9.24 5.17
CA VAL A 128 13.59 -9.77 5.00
C VAL A 128 14.46 -9.13 6.08
N ASP A 129 14.60 -9.80 7.22
CA ASP A 129 15.10 -9.22 8.48
C ASP A 129 15.57 -10.31 9.48
N THR A 130 15.43 -10.10 10.79
CA THR A 130 15.80 -11.04 11.87
C THR A 130 14.77 -12.12 12.17
N GLY A 131 13.66 -12.15 11.43
CA GLY A 131 12.51 -13.03 11.67
C GLY A 131 11.25 -12.28 12.06
N ILE A 132 10.21 -12.99 12.50
CA ILE A 132 9.00 -12.40 13.11
C ILE A 132 8.56 -13.30 14.27
N ASN A 133 8.19 -12.71 15.42
CA ASN A 133 7.34 -13.39 16.40
C ASN A 133 5.94 -13.57 15.80
N ILE A 134 5.74 -14.65 15.04
CA ILE A 134 4.48 -14.93 14.33
C ILE A 134 3.29 -15.17 15.26
N LYS A 135 3.53 -15.36 16.57
CA LYS A 135 2.49 -15.56 17.59
C LYS A 135 1.99 -14.25 18.18
N HIS A 136 2.64 -13.12 17.87
CA HIS A 136 2.21 -11.84 18.38
C HIS A 136 0.76 -11.53 17.99
N ALA A 137 -0.07 -11.26 19.00
CA ALA A 137 -1.52 -11.11 18.87
C ALA A 137 -1.94 -10.01 17.88
N ASP A 138 -1.10 -8.99 17.69
CA ASP A 138 -1.37 -7.87 16.79
C ASP A 138 -1.28 -8.25 15.30
N PHE A 139 -0.67 -9.40 14.97
CA PHE A 139 -0.71 -9.97 13.62
C PHE A 139 -1.98 -10.77 13.34
N GLU A 140 -2.80 -11.08 14.35
CA GLU A 140 -4.08 -11.81 14.20
C GLU A 140 -3.94 -13.12 13.38
N GLY A 141 -2.80 -13.81 13.50
CA GLY A 141 -2.50 -15.06 12.77
C GLY A 141 -2.14 -14.88 11.29
N ARG A 142 -1.95 -13.64 10.81
CA ARG A 142 -1.56 -13.34 9.41
C ARG A 142 -0.05 -13.46 9.17
N ALA A 143 0.75 -13.57 10.22
CA ALA A 143 2.20 -13.78 10.11
C ALA A 143 2.53 -15.27 10.01
N LYS A 144 3.45 -15.62 9.11
CA LYS A 144 3.91 -16.99 8.87
C LYS A 144 5.42 -17.02 8.60
N TRP A 145 6.05 -18.15 8.89
CA TRP A 145 7.42 -18.42 8.48
C TRP A 145 7.53 -18.71 6.99
N GLY A 146 8.56 -18.14 6.37
CA GLY A 146 8.99 -18.44 5.00
C GLY A 146 10.27 -19.26 5.01
N THR A 147 11.41 -18.61 5.26
CA THR A 147 12.72 -19.25 5.29
C THR A 147 13.66 -18.58 6.29
N THR A 148 14.68 -19.32 6.70
CA THR A 148 15.79 -18.88 7.53
C THR A 148 17.08 -19.24 6.80
N THR A 149 17.80 -18.23 6.34
CA THR A 149 19.10 -18.38 5.67
C THR A 149 20.25 -17.93 6.56
N ALA A 150 19.99 -17.11 7.58
CA ALA A 150 21.00 -16.68 8.54
C ALA A 150 21.66 -17.88 9.26
N GLU A 151 23.00 -17.88 9.28
CA GLU A 151 23.78 -18.95 9.91
C GLU A 151 23.44 -19.13 11.41
N TYR A 152 23.46 -20.38 11.89
CA TYR A 152 23.22 -20.77 13.29
C TYR A 152 21.93 -20.23 13.92
N SER A 153 20.87 -20.07 13.13
CA SER A 153 19.61 -19.51 13.63
C SER A 153 18.41 -20.44 13.44
N SER A 154 17.41 -20.28 14.30
CA SER A 154 16.13 -20.99 14.24
C SER A 154 15.03 -20.10 13.69
N ASP A 155 13.88 -20.69 13.39
CA ASP A 155 12.64 -19.99 13.03
C ASP A 155 12.02 -19.28 14.25
N ASP A 156 12.76 -18.33 14.81
CA ASP A 156 12.33 -17.38 15.83
C ASP A 156 12.96 -15.99 15.56
N ASP A 157 12.39 -14.95 16.15
CA ASP A 157 12.96 -13.60 16.14
C ASP A 157 13.53 -13.24 17.50
N GLU A 158 14.73 -13.75 17.77
CA GLU A 158 15.46 -13.47 19.02
C GLU A 158 16.01 -12.03 19.09
N ASN A 159 16.08 -11.33 17.96
CA ASN A 159 16.51 -9.94 17.96
C ASN A 159 15.33 -8.97 18.24
N GLY A 160 14.20 -9.20 17.56
CA GLY A 160 13.00 -8.37 17.67
C GLY A 160 12.88 -7.27 16.61
N HIS A 161 13.94 -6.97 15.87
CA HIS A 161 13.93 -5.92 14.84
C HIS A 161 12.96 -6.26 13.70
N GLY A 162 12.93 -7.51 13.24
CA GLY A 162 12.02 -7.98 12.21
C GLY A 162 10.55 -7.97 12.66
N THR A 163 10.26 -8.38 13.90
CA THR A 163 8.92 -8.23 14.50
C THR A 163 8.49 -6.76 14.54
N HIS A 164 9.39 -5.85 14.88
CA HIS A 164 9.10 -4.41 14.90
C HIS A 164 8.75 -3.86 13.53
N CYS A 165 9.56 -4.21 12.51
CA CYS A 165 9.32 -3.82 11.13
C CYS A 165 8.03 -4.42 10.56
N ALA A 166 7.77 -5.70 10.84
CA ALA A 166 6.52 -6.38 10.47
C ALA A 166 5.30 -5.68 11.08
N GLY A 167 5.44 -5.21 12.33
CA GLY A 167 4.45 -4.43 13.04
C GLY A 167 4.03 -3.17 12.30
N ILE A 168 5.01 -2.37 11.87
CA ILE A 168 4.80 -1.11 11.16
C ILE A 168 4.15 -1.37 9.78
N ALA A 169 4.56 -2.46 9.12
CA ALA A 169 4.02 -2.79 7.81
C ALA A 169 2.54 -3.20 7.87
N ALA A 170 2.16 -4.12 8.78
CA ALA A 170 0.86 -4.78 8.68
C ALA A 170 0.22 -5.27 10.01
N SER A 171 0.68 -4.86 11.18
CA SER A 171 -0.05 -5.17 12.43
C SER A 171 -1.42 -4.50 12.50
N LYS A 172 -2.30 -5.02 13.36
CA LYS A 172 -3.65 -4.50 13.59
C LYS A 172 -3.62 -3.07 14.14
N THR A 173 -2.70 -2.75 15.02
CA THR A 173 -2.69 -1.53 15.84
C THR A 173 -1.73 -0.49 15.27
N TYR A 174 -0.54 -0.93 14.87
CA TYR A 174 0.58 -0.07 14.44
C TYR A 174 0.82 -0.11 12.93
N GLY A 175 0.16 -1.03 12.22
CA GLY A 175 0.42 -1.31 10.81
C GLY A 175 -0.31 -0.38 9.85
N VAL A 176 0.35 -0.07 8.74
CA VAL A 176 -0.27 0.64 7.61
C VAL A 176 -1.24 -0.29 6.86
N ALA A 177 -0.79 -1.47 6.41
CA ALA A 177 -1.57 -2.44 5.65
C ALA A 177 -2.18 -3.53 6.54
N LYS A 178 -3.21 -3.17 7.31
CA LYS A 178 -3.77 -4.01 8.38
C LYS A 178 -4.38 -5.36 7.93
N LYS A 179 -4.53 -5.60 6.64
CA LYS A 179 -5.04 -6.86 6.06
C LYS A 179 -4.01 -7.66 5.27
N ALA A 180 -2.77 -7.18 5.17
CA ALA A 180 -1.70 -7.91 4.49
C ALA A 180 -1.26 -9.15 5.27
N ASN A 181 -0.77 -10.15 4.55
CA ASN A 181 -0.07 -11.29 5.14
C ASN A 181 1.40 -10.93 5.33
N LEU A 182 1.98 -11.38 6.44
CA LEU A 182 3.40 -11.17 6.75
C LEU A 182 4.15 -12.49 6.59
N ILE A 183 5.23 -12.50 5.82
CA ILE A 183 6.08 -13.68 5.62
C ILE A 183 7.46 -13.37 6.17
N ALA A 184 7.89 -14.12 7.19
CA ALA A 184 9.22 -13.98 7.79
C ALA A 184 10.29 -14.61 6.89
N VAL A 185 11.29 -13.81 6.52
CA VAL A 185 12.47 -14.24 5.77
C VAL A 185 13.69 -13.83 6.60
N LYS A 186 14.21 -14.75 7.40
CA LYS A 186 15.29 -14.48 8.35
C LYS A 186 16.64 -14.56 7.67
N VAL A 187 17.22 -13.40 7.41
CA VAL A 187 18.55 -13.22 6.79
C VAL A 187 19.55 -12.56 7.75
N LEU A 188 19.06 -12.09 8.91
CA LEU A 188 19.87 -11.58 10.01
C LEU A 188 19.72 -12.54 11.21
N GLY A 189 20.84 -12.90 11.82
CA GLY A 189 20.91 -13.72 13.00
C GLY A 189 20.34 -13.03 14.25
N ASP A 190 20.47 -13.70 15.38
CA ASP A 190 19.87 -13.28 16.66
C ASP A 190 20.54 -12.02 17.23
N ASP A 191 21.78 -11.76 16.82
CA ASP A 191 22.53 -10.54 17.11
C ASP A 191 22.18 -9.36 16.17
N GLY A 192 21.34 -9.58 15.16
CA GLY A 192 20.94 -8.57 14.18
C GLY A 192 21.92 -8.41 13.02
N PHE A 193 22.93 -9.28 12.90
CA PHE A 193 23.88 -9.27 11.79
C PHE A 193 23.60 -10.40 10.81
N GLY A 194 23.98 -10.21 9.55
CA GLY A 194 23.89 -11.23 8.52
C GLY A 194 24.93 -10.98 7.44
N SER A 195 25.27 -12.04 6.69
CA SER A 195 26.19 -11.95 5.58
C SER A 195 25.47 -11.59 4.27
N SER A 196 26.22 -11.08 3.29
CA SER A 196 25.66 -10.74 1.99
C SER A 196 25.06 -11.96 1.28
N ASP A 197 25.67 -13.13 1.44
CA ASP A 197 25.20 -14.39 0.86
C ASP A 197 23.91 -14.90 1.53
N ASP A 198 23.76 -14.75 2.85
CA ASP A 198 22.50 -15.09 3.53
C ASP A 198 21.35 -14.20 3.05
N ILE A 199 21.61 -12.90 2.88
CA ILE A 199 20.62 -11.95 2.35
C ILE A 199 20.26 -12.30 0.91
N ILE A 200 21.26 -12.59 0.06
CA ILE A 200 21.03 -13.01 -1.33
C ILE A 200 20.19 -14.29 -1.39
N ALA A 201 20.52 -15.30 -0.56
CA ALA A 201 19.76 -16.55 -0.49
C ALA A 201 18.30 -16.31 -0.05
N GLY A 202 18.07 -15.41 0.90
CA GLY A 202 16.73 -15.02 1.32
C GLY A 202 15.92 -14.36 0.20
N ILE A 203 16.52 -13.43 -0.54
CA ILE A 203 15.85 -12.78 -1.67
C ILE A 203 15.59 -13.78 -2.81
N ASP A 204 16.56 -14.65 -3.11
CA ASP A 204 16.40 -15.73 -4.11
C ASP A 204 15.21 -16.64 -3.75
N TRP A 205 15.10 -17.03 -2.48
CA TRP A 205 13.95 -17.79 -2.00
C TRP A 205 12.62 -17.06 -2.22
N VAL A 206 12.56 -15.75 -1.95
CA VAL A 206 11.36 -14.94 -2.19
C VAL A 206 10.99 -14.91 -3.69
N ILE A 207 11.98 -14.74 -4.57
CA ILE A 207 11.78 -14.78 -6.02
C ILE A 207 11.28 -16.16 -6.47
N GLY A 208 11.89 -17.24 -5.95
CA GLY A 208 11.47 -18.62 -6.24
C GLY A 208 10.07 -18.97 -5.73
N HIS A 209 9.63 -18.33 -4.64
CA HIS A 209 8.30 -18.50 -4.04
C HIS A 209 7.31 -17.41 -4.46
N ASN A 210 7.59 -16.74 -5.58
CA ASN A 210 6.72 -15.73 -6.19
C ASN A 210 5.51 -16.34 -6.94
N SER A 211 5.28 -17.65 -6.85
CA SER A 211 4.11 -18.30 -7.46
C SER A 211 2.81 -17.99 -6.69
N GLY A 212 1.73 -17.68 -7.41
CA GLY A 212 0.40 -17.43 -6.83
C GLY A 212 -0.21 -16.09 -7.28
N SER A 213 -1.51 -15.93 -7.04
CA SER A 213 -2.27 -14.73 -7.44
C SER A 213 -2.03 -13.50 -6.57
N ASN A 214 -1.38 -13.66 -5.41
CA ASN A 214 -1.15 -12.57 -4.48
C ASN A 214 -0.05 -11.63 -5.01
N SER A 215 -0.31 -10.33 -4.95
CA SER A 215 0.71 -9.30 -5.10
C SER A 215 1.74 -9.41 -3.97
N LYS A 216 2.98 -8.99 -4.24
CA LYS A 216 4.12 -9.23 -3.33
C LYS A 216 4.93 -7.98 -3.12
N VAL A 217 5.29 -7.73 -1.86
CA VAL A 217 6.16 -6.65 -1.44
C VAL A 217 7.31 -7.22 -0.63
N ILE A 218 8.54 -6.81 -0.90
CA ILE A 218 9.70 -7.03 -0.02
C ILE A 218 9.92 -5.75 0.79
N SER A 219 10.03 -5.88 2.11
CA SER A 219 10.54 -4.84 3.01
C SER A 219 11.89 -5.27 3.54
N MET A 220 12.94 -4.52 3.20
CA MET A 220 14.32 -4.76 3.64
C MET A 220 14.81 -3.60 4.51
N SER A 221 14.70 -3.79 5.83
CA SER A 221 15.12 -2.83 6.84
C SER A 221 16.57 -3.03 7.28
N LEU A 222 17.43 -3.33 6.31
CA LEU A 222 18.84 -3.69 6.47
C LEU A 222 19.71 -2.94 5.46
N GLY A 223 21.02 -2.97 5.67
CA GLY A 223 21.96 -2.49 4.66
C GLY A 223 23.38 -2.39 5.16
N SER A 224 24.29 -2.22 4.21
CA SER A 224 25.72 -2.05 4.47
C SER A 224 26.32 -1.02 3.54
N ARG A 225 27.45 -0.43 3.94
CA ARG A 225 28.23 0.50 3.12
C ARG A 225 29.12 -0.30 2.16
N SER A 226 28.52 -0.88 1.14
CA SER A 226 29.20 -1.67 0.11
C SER A 226 28.65 -1.32 -1.29
N PRO A 227 29.10 -0.21 -1.90
CA PRO A 227 28.60 0.19 -3.21
C PRO A 227 29.06 -0.79 -4.28
N GLY A 228 28.12 -1.30 -5.10
CA GLY A 228 28.42 -2.21 -6.20
C GLY A 228 28.47 -3.69 -5.82
N ASP A 229 28.01 -4.05 -4.62
CA ASP A 229 27.83 -5.45 -4.23
C ASP A 229 26.65 -6.09 -4.99
N TYR A 230 26.70 -7.41 -5.17
CA TYR A 230 25.67 -8.23 -5.82
C TYR A 230 24.30 -8.05 -5.17
N LEU A 231 24.23 -7.59 -3.92
CA LEU A 231 22.96 -7.30 -3.25
C LEU A 231 22.12 -6.23 -3.97
N ASN A 232 22.73 -5.22 -4.61
CA ASN A 232 21.99 -4.29 -5.47
C ASN A 232 21.40 -5.02 -6.68
N GLU A 233 22.19 -5.86 -7.34
CA GLU A 233 21.74 -6.64 -8.51
C GLU A 233 20.61 -7.61 -8.16
N VAL A 234 20.71 -8.31 -7.03
CA VAL A 234 19.68 -9.24 -6.56
C VAL A 234 18.40 -8.49 -6.18
N THR A 235 18.52 -7.29 -5.59
CA THR A 235 17.37 -6.39 -5.34
C THR A 235 16.70 -5.98 -6.65
N GLU A 236 17.48 -5.60 -7.67
CA GLU A 236 16.96 -5.30 -9.01
C GLU A 236 16.26 -6.51 -9.65
N ASN A 237 16.78 -7.70 -9.44
CA ASN A 237 16.17 -8.93 -9.96
C ASN A 237 14.84 -9.24 -9.27
N ALA A 238 14.67 -8.93 -7.98
CA ALA A 238 13.37 -9.03 -7.31
C ALA A 238 12.32 -8.11 -7.96
N VAL A 239 12.71 -6.86 -8.24
CA VAL A 239 11.84 -5.89 -8.93
C VAL A 239 11.47 -6.36 -10.34
N LYS A 240 12.43 -6.88 -11.12
CA LYS A 240 12.18 -7.44 -12.47
C LYS A 240 11.23 -8.65 -12.44
N ASN A 241 11.17 -9.38 -11.33
CA ASN A 241 10.22 -10.46 -11.12
C ASN A 241 8.83 -9.98 -10.64
N GLY A 242 8.57 -8.68 -10.71
CA GLY A 242 7.25 -8.10 -10.37
C GLY A 242 7.00 -7.97 -8.88
N ILE A 243 8.05 -8.01 -8.05
CA ILE A 243 7.96 -7.85 -6.60
C ILE A 243 8.32 -6.40 -6.25
N VAL A 244 7.38 -5.65 -5.68
CA VAL A 244 7.67 -4.29 -5.22
C VAL A 244 8.66 -4.38 -4.06
N THR A 245 9.83 -3.76 -4.20
CA THR A 245 10.92 -3.90 -3.23
C THR A 245 11.21 -2.55 -2.59
N VAL A 246 11.09 -2.50 -1.26
CA VAL A 246 11.27 -1.29 -0.45
C VAL A 246 12.48 -1.50 0.46
N VAL A 247 13.39 -0.53 0.48
CA VAL A 247 14.68 -0.64 1.17
C VAL A 247 14.94 0.57 2.06
N ALA A 248 15.60 0.34 3.20
CA ALA A 248 16.04 1.41 4.09
C ALA A 248 17.24 2.19 3.49
N ALA A 249 17.22 3.52 3.58
CA ALA A 249 18.31 4.35 3.07
C ALA A 249 19.64 4.24 3.85
N GLY A 250 19.57 3.85 5.12
CA GLY A 250 20.70 3.75 6.05
C GLY A 250 20.80 4.93 7.03
N ASN A 251 21.50 4.68 8.15
CA ASN A 251 21.48 5.53 9.35
C ASN A 251 22.83 6.23 9.63
N SER A 252 23.56 6.65 8.59
CA SER A 252 24.91 7.22 8.73
C SER A 252 25.01 8.71 8.39
N ASN A 253 23.88 9.38 8.13
CA ASN A 253 23.84 10.75 7.61
C ASN A 253 24.82 10.96 6.43
N ALA A 254 24.77 10.03 5.47
CA ALA A 254 25.65 9.98 4.31
C ALA A 254 24.85 9.82 3.01
N ASP A 255 25.54 9.87 1.87
CA ASP A 255 24.94 9.61 0.55
C ASP A 255 24.47 8.15 0.45
N ALA A 256 23.16 7.94 0.34
CA ALA A 256 22.50 6.64 0.26
C ALA A 256 22.96 5.82 -0.95
N CYS A 257 23.41 6.47 -2.03
CA CYS A 257 23.95 5.78 -3.21
C CYS A 257 25.23 4.97 -2.91
N ARG A 258 25.85 5.19 -1.73
CA ARG A 258 27.04 4.45 -1.28
C ARG A 258 26.72 3.22 -0.44
N TYR A 259 25.43 2.91 -0.28
CA TYR A 259 24.93 1.81 0.52
C TYR A 259 24.20 0.80 -0.36
N THR A 260 24.16 -0.45 0.10
CA THR A 260 23.39 -1.54 -0.51
C THR A 260 22.41 -2.09 0.52
N PRO A 261 21.16 -2.40 0.16
CA PRO A 261 20.55 -2.30 -1.17
C PRO A 261 20.06 -0.89 -1.56
N ALA A 262 20.28 0.14 -0.74
CA ALA A 262 19.79 1.52 -0.98
C ALA A 262 20.24 2.17 -2.31
N GLY A 263 21.30 1.67 -2.94
CA GLY A 263 21.78 2.12 -4.24
C GLY A 263 21.13 1.41 -5.43
N ALA A 264 20.21 0.46 -5.22
CA ALA A 264 19.49 -0.25 -6.28
C ALA A 264 18.46 0.70 -6.96
N PRO A 265 18.64 1.05 -8.25
CA PRO A 265 17.87 2.13 -8.89
C PRO A 265 16.35 1.94 -9.01
N ASN A 266 15.86 0.69 -9.03
CA ASN A 266 14.44 0.38 -9.19
C ASN A 266 13.79 -0.11 -7.88
N ALA A 267 14.54 -0.19 -6.79
CA ALA A 267 13.98 -0.33 -5.45
C ALA A 267 13.43 1.01 -4.97
N ILE A 268 12.45 0.98 -4.06
CA ILE A 268 11.96 2.19 -3.39
C ILE A 268 12.81 2.42 -2.15
N THR A 269 13.72 3.38 -2.20
CA THR A 269 14.63 3.68 -1.11
C THR A 269 14.06 4.76 -0.19
N VAL A 270 13.97 4.42 1.09
CA VAL A 270 13.22 5.19 2.08
C VAL A 270 14.13 5.85 3.11
N ALA A 271 14.13 7.18 3.13
CA ALA A 271 14.76 7.99 4.17
C ALA A 271 13.80 8.24 5.36
N SER A 272 14.35 8.66 6.50
CA SER A 272 13.62 8.86 7.75
C SER A 272 13.35 10.33 8.05
N SER A 273 12.13 10.62 8.52
CA SER A 273 11.75 11.88 9.15
C SER A 273 11.24 11.69 10.58
N ASN A 274 11.30 12.77 11.35
CA ASN A 274 10.67 12.88 12.66
C ASN A 274 9.25 13.46 12.55
N ILE A 275 8.56 13.56 13.69
CA ILE A 275 7.19 14.07 13.78
C ILE A 275 7.01 15.53 13.34
N LYS A 276 8.09 16.31 13.26
CA LYS A 276 8.09 17.72 12.83
C LYS A 276 8.21 17.89 11.31
N ASP A 277 8.21 16.79 10.56
CA ASP A 277 8.53 16.72 9.13
C ASP A 277 9.97 17.16 8.81
N GLU A 278 10.90 16.94 9.75
CA GLU A 278 12.32 17.18 9.55
C GLU A 278 13.03 15.86 9.25
N LYS A 279 14.07 15.89 8.40
CA LYS A 279 14.93 14.71 8.20
C LYS A 279 15.50 14.28 9.55
N SER A 280 15.33 13.01 9.92
CA SER A 280 15.99 12.47 11.11
C SER A 280 17.49 12.67 11.01
N TYR A 281 18.13 13.04 12.12
CA TYR A 281 19.54 13.45 12.11
C TYR A 281 20.46 12.34 11.56
N PHE A 282 20.11 11.06 11.79
CA PHE A 282 20.84 9.89 11.32
C PHE A 282 20.55 9.50 9.86
N SER A 283 19.43 9.93 9.26
CA SER A 283 19.01 9.42 7.94
C SER A 283 20.03 9.78 6.87
N ASN A 284 20.40 8.78 6.06
CA ASN A 284 21.08 9.00 4.79
C ASN A 284 20.22 9.88 3.86
N TYR A 285 20.88 10.49 2.87
CA TYR A 285 20.33 11.47 1.94
C TYR A 285 20.87 11.24 0.52
N GLY A 286 20.44 12.07 -0.43
CA GLY A 286 21.00 12.09 -1.78
C GLY A 286 20.03 11.60 -2.84
N LYS A 287 20.53 11.46 -4.07
CA LYS A 287 19.70 11.21 -5.26
C LYS A 287 19.09 9.79 -5.33
N CYS A 288 19.60 8.85 -4.54
CA CYS A 288 19.05 7.50 -4.47
C CYS A 288 17.89 7.39 -3.50
N ILE A 289 17.45 8.48 -2.85
CA ILE A 289 16.24 8.50 -2.02
C ILE A 289 15.03 8.76 -2.91
N ASP A 290 14.04 7.87 -2.88
CA ASP A 290 12.77 8.03 -3.58
C ASP A 290 11.73 8.74 -2.72
N ILE A 291 11.70 8.40 -1.43
CA ILE A 291 10.67 8.86 -0.51
C ILE A 291 11.18 8.98 0.93
N ILE A 292 10.55 9.84 1.72
CA ILE A 292 10.80 10.01 3.14
C ILE A 292 9.56 9.53 3.90
N ALA A 293 9.76 8.77 4.97
CA ALA A 293 8.68 8.29 5.83
C ALA A 293 9.04 8.40 7.32
N PRO A 294 8.05 8.31 8.23
CA PRO A 294 8.27 8.30 9.68
C PRO A 294 9.25 7.23 10.12
N GLY A 295 10.34 7.62 10.79
CA GLY A 295 11.34 6.67 11.28
C GLY A 295 12.04 7.06 12.58
N GLU A 296 11.59 8.10 13.28
CA GLU A 296 12.12 8.49 14.59
C GLU A 296 11.06 8.34 15.66
N ASP A 297 11.38 7.64 16.75
CA ASP A 297 10.46 7.35 17.85
C ASP A 297 9.17 6.66 17.36
N ILE A 298 9.35 5.54 16.67
CA ILE A 298 8.26 4.71 16.12
C ILE A 298 7.96 3.56 17.06
N LEU A 299 6.79 3.61 17.69
CA LEU A 299 6.23 2.51 18.48
C LEU A 299 5.65 1.42 17.57
N SER A 300 6.02 0.16 17.82
CA SER A 300 5.52 -1.02 17.10
C SER A 300 5.56 -2.28 17.98
N THR A 301 5.13 -3.41 17.41
CA THR A 301 5.23 -4.76 18.01
C THR A 301 6.67 -5.15 18.30
N PHE A 302 6.90 -6.02 19.28
CA PHE A 302 8.24 -6.50 19.64
C PHE A 302 8.23 -7.96 20.08
N ARG A 303 9.38 -8.65 20.02
CA ARG A 303 9.49 -10.09 20.32
C ARG A 303 9.16 -10.48 21.76
N GLY A 304 9.31 -9.56 22.73
CA GLY A 304 9.44 -9.89 24.17
C GLY A 304 8.27 -10.66 24.80
N SER A 305 7.10 -10.62 24.16
CA SER A 305 5.94 -11.48 24.44
C SER A 305 5.00 -11.41 23.23
N ASP A 306 3.89 -12.16 23.26
CA ASP A 306 2.87 -12.10 22.21
C ASP A 306 2.08 -10.77 22.18
N THR A 307 2.41 -9.82 23.07
CA THR A 307 1.79 -8.48 23.13
C THR A 307 2.81 -7.36 23.35
N ALA A 308 4.12 -7.68 23.36
CA ALA A 308 5.15 -6.71 23.68
C ALA A 308 5.29 -5.64 22.59
N THR A 309 5.68 -4.44 23.00
CA THR A 309 5.91 -3.33 22.08
C THR A 309 7.20 -2.62 22.45
N GLU A 310 7.80 -1.94 21.49
CA GLU A 310 9.00 -1.14 21.70
C GLU A 310 9.05 0.06 20.74
N THR A 311 9.78 1.10 21.12
CA THR A 311 9.98 2.31 20.32
C THR A 311 11.39 2.35 19.74
N TYR A 312 11.52 2.29 18.41
CA TYR A 312 12.81 2.38 17.71
C TYR A 312 12.89 3.56 16.76
N SER A 313 14.13 3.92 16.43
CA SER A 313 14.48 4.98 15.50
C SER A 313 15.45 4.44 14.44
N GLY A 314 15.14 4.66 13.17
CA GLY A 314 15.95 4.26 12.03
C GLY A 314 15.20 4.38 10.70
N THR A 315 15.94 4.44 9.60
CA THR A 315 15.36 4.22 8.26
C THR A 315 14.72 2.83 8.14
N SER A 316 15.12 1.90 9.01
CA SER A 316 14.49 0.60 9.23
C SER A 316 13.03 0.69 9.69
N MET A 317 12.63 1.75 10.38
CA MET A 317 11.23 2.00 10.75
C MET A 317 10.49 2.78 9.67
N ALA A 318 11.20 3.60 8.88
CA ALA A 318 10.63 4.30 7.74
C ALA A 318 10.27 3.36 6.57
N CYS A 319 11.15 2.42 6.26
CA CYS A 319 10.98 1.40 5.21
C CYS A 319 9.61 0.66 5.28
N PRO A 320 9.22 0.04 6.41
CA PRO A 320 7.99 -0.73 6.50
C PRO A 320 6.72 0.11 6.42
N HIS A 321 6.75 1.42 6.75
CA HIS A 321 5.62 2.30 6.47
C HIS A 321 5.32 2.32 4.97
N VAL A 322 6.36 2.50 4.14
CA VAL A 322 6.23 2.55 2.68
C VAL A 322 5.89 1.18 2.10
N ALA A 323 6.44 0.09 2.66
CA ALA A 323 6.04 -1.26 2.28
C ALA A 323 4.54 -1.52 2.54
N GLY A 324 4.01 -1.04 3.66
CA GLY A 324 2.58 -1.10 3.95
C GLY A 324 1.73 -0.22 3.01
N ILE A 325 2.21 0.97 2.63
CA ILE A 325 1.53 1.80 1.61
C ILE A 325 1.49 1.06 0.27
N ALA A 326 2.62 0.48 -0.16
CA ALA A 326 2.70 -0.31 -1.39
C ALA A 326 1.72 -1.49 -1.35
N ALA A 327 1.65 -2.22 -0.24
CA ALA A 327 0.69 -3.31 -0.08
C ALA A 327 -0.77 -2.83 -0.14
N THR A 328 -1.07 -1.67 0.45
CA THR A 328 -2.40 -1.04 0.35
C THR A 328 -2.78 -0.73 -1.09
N LEU A 329 -1.83 -0.22 -1.88
CA LEU A 329 -2.05 0.08 -3.29
C LEU A 329 -2.23 -1.18 -4.16
N LEU A 330 -1.56 -2.27 -3.79
CA LEU A 330 -1.61 -3.56 -4.50
C LEU A 330 -2.82 -4.43 -4.14
N SER A 331 -3.54 -4.10 -3.06
CA SER A 331 -4.70 -4.86 -2.57
C SER A 331 -6.02 -4.60 -3.32
N LYS A 332 -5.93 -3.95 -4.49
CA LYS A 332 -7.07 -3.43 -5.26
C LYS A 332 -7.22 -4.12 -6.61
#